data_AF-A0A932M2W0-F1
#
_entry.id   AF-A0A932M2W0-F1
#
_cell.length_a   1.000
_cell.length_b   1.000
_cell.length_c   1.000
_cell.angle_alpha   90.00
_cell.angle_beta   90.00
_cell.angle_gamma   90.00
#
_symmetry.space_group_name_H-M   'P 1'
#
loop_
_entity.id
_entity.type
_entity.pdbx_description
1 polymer ?
#
loop_
_entity_poly.entity_id
_entity_poly.type
_entity_poly.pdbx_seq_one_letter_code
_entity_poly.pdbx_strand_id
1 'polypeptide(L)'
;MSTKLRLALTFLLPLVALGILVAFLLTRGHTLLGSPVPPVEKLTITRALFRPQVIEVRVLNNGPIPASVAQVTVNEALWDFSITPNPTMPRLGQAVISIPYPWVAGEPHNIAIITATGLKFQKQVEIAAPAPSPSPGAFGLFALLGVYVGVIPVFLGLLWFPFLKRLGDQWLDFFMSLTAGLLIFLGLDALKEAFEVSGRIPDLFQGVAIIAAGTAGSFLLLIAISQKLSKRLPSGSAGFLLAYMISIGIGLHNLGEGLAIGAAYVLGEVALGAFLVIGFTIHNTTEGLAIVSPLAQSKPPLRHFLWLGLIAGAPTILGSWIGGFTYSDPASVLFLSIGAGAIFQVVREVIRYRARGAPVLQALGTPVNFSGLLCGFLLMYVTSLFVAA
;
A
#
# COMPACT_ATOMS: atom_id res chain seq x y z
N MET A 1 -16.54 31.97 39.76
CA MET A 1 -16.03 31.48 38.46
C MET A 1 -16.94 30.33 38.01
N SER A 2 -17.58 30.41 36.85
CA SER A 2 -18.55 29.38 36.43
C SER A 2 -17.86 28.03 36.14
N THR A 3 -18.57 26.92 36.36
CA THR A 3 -18.04 25.55 36.13
C THR A 3 -17.53 25.37 34.70
N LYS A 4 -18.19 26.00 33.71
CA LYS A 4 -17.76 26.03 32.30
C LYS A 4 -16.44 26.78 32.10
N LEU A 5 -16.23 27.89 32.84
CA LEU A 5 -14.99 28.66 32.78
C LEU A 5 -13.82 27.92 33.45
N ARG A 6 -14.07 27.17 34.53
CA ARG A 6 -13.06 26.28 35.14
C ARG A 6 -12.67 25.14 34.20
N LEU A 7 -13.66 24.54 33.52
CA LEU A 7 -13.42 23.49 32.54
C LEU A 7 -12.63 24.00 31.32
N ALA A 8 -13.01 25.18 30.80
CA ALA A 8 -12.30 25.80 29.67
C ALA A 8 -10.86 26.17 30.05
N LEU A 9 -10.63 26.73 31.24
CA LEU A 9 -9.28 27.09 31.68
C LEU A 9 -8.40 25.86 31.93
N THR A 10 -8.95 24.80 32.53
CA THR A 10 -8.20 23.54 32.74
C THR A 10 -7.87 22.81 31.44
N PHE A 11 -8.68 22.99 30.38
CA PHE A 11 -8.37 22.51 29.03
C PHE A 11 -7.36 23.38 28.29
N LEU A 12 -7.52 24.71 28.35
CA LEU A 12 -6.67 25.65 27.61
C LEU A 12 -5.28 25.83 28.23
N LEU A 13 -5.16 25.77 29.56
CA LEU A 13 -3.89 25.97 30.27
C LEU A 13 -2.77 25.02 29.79
N PRO A 14 -2.96 23.68 29.70
CA PRO A 14 -1.92 22.80 29.17
C PRO A 14 -1.60 23.06 27.69
N LEU A 15 -2.58 23.45 26.87
CA LEU A 15 -2.34 23.81 25.46
C LEU A 15 -1.52 25.09 25.31
N VAL A 16 -1.81 26.11 26.12
CA VAL A 16 -1.05 27.37 26.16
C VAL A 16 0.36 27.12 26.70
N ALA A 17 0.50 26.34 27.77
CA ALA A 17 1.81 25.97 28.32
C ALA A 17 2.65 25.18 27.30
N LEU A 18 2.05 24.24 26.57
CA LEU A 18 2.70 23.53 25.47
C LEU A 18 3.11 24.48 24.35
N GLY A 19 2.23 25.42 23.95
CA GLY A 19 2.53 26.42 22.93
C GLY A 19 3.72 27.32 23.33
N ILE A 20 3.79 27.74 24.59
CA ILE A 20 4.91 28.52 25.14
C ILE A 20 6.21 27.68 25.11
N LEU A 21 6.16 26.43 25.55
CA LEU A 21 7.31 25.52 25.53
C LEU A 21 7.83 25.30 24.11
N VAL A 22 6.95 25.05 23.14
CA VAL A 22 7.31 24.88 21.73
C VAL A 22 7.92 26.16 21.16
N ALA A 23 7.33 27.33 21.42
CA ALA A 23 7.89 28.61 20.98
C ALA A 23 9.27 28.87 21.59
N PHE A 24 9.48 28.55 22.87
CA PHE A 24 10.77 28.62 23.54
C PHE A 24 11.80 27.68 22.90
N LEU A 25 11.43 26.42 22.63
CA LEU A 25 12.34 25.44 22.00
C LEU A 25 12.68 25.81 20.55
N LEU A 26 11.74 26.35 19.78
CA LEU A 26 12.01 26.78 18.40
C LEU A 26 12.92 28.01 18.35
N THR A 27 12.78 28.95 19.30
CA THR A 27 13.54 30.20 19.31
C THR A 27 14.87 30.09 20.05
N ARG A 28 14.97 29.27 21.09
CA ARG A 28 16.14 29.16 21.97
C ARG A 28 16.62 27.72 22.22
N GLY A 29 15.95 26.70 21.67
CA GLY A 29 16.37 25.30 21.86
C GLY A 29 17.73 24.99 21.26
N HIS A 30 18.11 25.68 20.18
CA HIS A 30 19.43 25.53 19.57
C HIS A 30 20.58 26.01 20.47
N THR A 31 20.35 26.95 21.39
CA THR A 31 21.37 27.38 22.35
C THR A 31 21.55 26.39 23.50
N LEU A 32 20.57 25.51 23.75
CA LEU A 32 20.64 24.46 24.77
C LEU A 32 21.50 23.26 24.32
N LEU A 33 21.60 23.03 23.01
CA LEU A 33 22.27 21.85 22.44
C LEU A 33 23.75 22.08 22.08
N GLY A 34 24.29 23.29 22.33
CA GLY A 34 25.73 23.55 22.38
C GLY A 34 26.54 23.33 21.10
N SER A 35 25.92 23.02 19.96
CA SER A 35 26.62 22.84 18.68
C SER A 35 25.70 23.17 17.51
N PRO A 36 26.22 23.80 16.43
CA PRO A 36 25.48 23.88 15.19
C PRO A 36 25.27 22.45 14.70
N VAL A 37 24.00 22.03 14.58
CA VAL A 37 23.65 20.78 13.91
C VAL A 37 24.31 20.82 12.53
N PRO A 38 25.15 19.85 12.16
CA PRO A 38 25.84 19.88 10.89
C PRO A 38 24.81 20.05 9.76
N PRO A 39 25.12 20.85 8.73
CA PRO A 39 24.24 21.02 7.58
C PRO A 39 24.11 19.68 6.85
N VAL A 40 23.08 18.91 7.20
CA VAL A 40 22.79 17.64 6.52
C VAL A 40 22.08 18.00 5.21
N GLU A 41 22.80 18.06 4.11
CA GLU A 41 22.13 18.03 2.80
C GLU A 41 21.54 16.65 2.60
N LYS A 42 20.29 16.60 2.13
CA LYS A 42 19.63 15.36 1.75
C LYS A 42 18.87 15.68 0.47
N LEU A 43 19.30 15.06 -0.63
CA LEU A 43 18.59 15.10 -1.90
C LEU A 43 18.06 13.71 -2.20
N THR A 44 16.82 13.62 -2.63
CA THR A 44 16.19 12.35 -3.01
C THR A 44 15.78 12.39 -4.47
N ILE A 45 16.24 11.42 -5.24
CA ILE A 45 15.78 11.20 -6.62
C ILE A 45 14.43 10.51 -6.56
N THR A 46 13.36 11.30 -6.70
CA THR A 46 11.98 10.80 -6.62
C THR A 46 11.59 10.01 -7.87
N ARG A 47 12.03 10.43 -9.06
CA ARG A 47 11.65 9.80 -10.33
C ARG A 47 12.73 10.00 -11.39
N ALA A 48 12.95 8.99 -12.23
CA ALA A 48 13.72 9.10 -13.46
C ALA A 48 12.79 8.73 -14.63
N LEU A 49 12.69 9.61 -15.62
CA LEU A 49 11.85 9.47 -16.80
C LEU A 49 12.75 9.39 -18.03
N PHE A 50 12.60 8.32 -18.79
CA PHE A 50 13.38 8.07 -19.99
C PHE A 50 12.57 8.52 -21.21
N ARG A 51 13.02 9.60 -21.86
CA ARG A 51 12.46 10.17 -23.10
C ARG A 51 13.48 10.03 -24.22
N PRO A 52 13.09 10.03 -25.51
CA PRO A 52 14.07 9.96 -26.59
C PRO A 52 15.23 10.95 -26.40
N GLN A 53 16.46 10.42 -26.29
CA GLN A 53 17.71 11.17 -26.09
C GLN A 53 17.85 12.00 -24.79
N VAL A 54 16.94 11.85 -23.83
CA VAL A 54 16.97 12.59 -22.56
C VAL A 54 16.54 11.72 -21.38
N ILE A 55 17.25 11.86 -20.27
CA ILE A 55 16.82 11.36 -18.95
C ILE A 55 16.38 12.57 -18.12
N GLU A 56 15.10 12.61 -17.73
CA GLU A 56 14.54 13.62 -16.82
C GLU A 56 14.50 13.06 -15.39
N VAL A 57 15.23 13.68 -14.47
CA VAL A 57 15.36 13.24 -13.08
C VAL A 57 14.69 14.26 -12.17
N ARG A 58 13.63 13.86 -11.48
CA ARG A 58 12.96 14.71 -10.48
C ARG A 58 13.61 14.54 -9.12
N VAL A 59 14.06 15.65 -8.56
CA VAL A 59 14.80 15.71 -7.30
C VAL A 59 14.02 16.53 -6.29
N LEU A 60 14.02 16.07 -5.04
CA LEU A 60 13.43 16.76 -3.90
C LEU A 60 14.52 17.00 -2.86
N ASN A 61 14.61 18.23 -2.36
CA ASN A 61 15.41 18.53 -1.19
C ASN A 61 14.65 18.17 0.09
N ASN A 62 15.05 17.07 0.73
CA ASN A 62 14.53 16.63 2.03
C ASN A 62 15.44 17.01 3.22
N GLY A 63 16.52 17.74 2.97
CA GLY A 63 17.38 18.30 4.00
C GLY A 63 16.74 19.50 4.73
N PRO A 64 17.19 19.79 5.96
CA PRO A 64 16.78 20.99 6.70
C PRO A 64 17.24 22.32 6.05
N ILE A 65 18.23 22.26 5.16
CA ILE A 65 18.87 23.44 4.54
C ILE A 65 18.75 23.41 3.01
N PRO A 66 18.90 24.56 2.32
CA PRO A 66 19.02 24.59 0.87
C PRO A 66 20.22 23.77 0.39
N ALA A 67 20.06 23.06 -0.73
CA ALA A 67 21.11 22.27 -1.36
C ALA A 67 21.21 22.63 -2.84
N SER A 68 22.44 22.76 -3.34
CA SER A 68 22.71 23.13 -4.74
C SER A 68 23.34 21.95 -5.48
N VAL A 69 22.80 21.62 -6.65
CA VAL A 69 23.34 20.56 -7.51
C VAL A 69 24.48 21.12 -8.35
N ALA A 70 25.65 20.47 -8.30
CA ALA A 70 26.85 20.89 -9.03
C ALA A 70 27.19 19.97 -10.19
N GLN A 71 27.02 18.65 -10.03
CA GLN A 71 27.34 17.67 -11.06
C GLN A 71 26.33 16.53 -11.09
N VAL A 72 26.25 15.86 -12.24
CA VAL A 72 25.41 14.69 -12.46
C VAL A 72 26.26 13.62 -13.15
N THR A 73 26.12 12.38 -12.72
CA THR A 73 26.74 11.23 -13.39
C THR A 73 25.69 10.23 -13.85
N VAL A 74 25.89 9.65 -15.03
CA VAL A 74 25.14 8.49 -15.51
C VAL A 74 26.15 7.38 -15.77
N ASN A 75 25.98 6.22 -15.10
CA ASN A 75 26.93 5.10 -15.15
C ASN A 75 28.38 5.55 -14.84
N GLU A 76 28.53 6.32 -13.76
CA GLU A 76 29.80 6.88 -13.26
C GLU A 76 30.49 7.92 -14.16
N ALA A 77 29.98 8.15 -15.38
CA ALA A 77 30.47 9.21 -16.25
C ALA A 77 29.79 10.55 -15.93
N LEU A 78 30.59 11.63 -15.84
CA LEU A 78 30.08 12.99 -15.75
C LEU A 78 29.38 13.37 -17.05
N TRP A 79 28.22 14.02 -16.93
CA TRP A 79 27.42 14.47 -18.07
C TRP A 79 26.93 15.90 -17.88
N ASP A 80 26.75 16.59 -19.00
CA ASP A 80 26.05 17.87 -19.02
C ASP A 80 24.59 17.70 -18.57
N PHE A 81 24.04 18.73 -17.95
CA PHE A 81 22.66 18.74 -17.50
C PHE A 81 22.10 20.15 -17.47
N SER A 82 20.78 20.27 -17.49
CA SER A 82 20.06 21.50 -17.18
C SER A 82 19.10 21.28 -16.01
N ILE A 83 18.87 22.29 -15.19
CA ILE A 83 17.97 22.21 -14.03
C ILE A 83 16.90 23.27 -14.12
N THR A 84 15.64 22.86 -13.93
CA THR A 84 14.49 23.76 -13.82
C THR A 84 13.78 23.53 -12.48
N PRO A 85 13.43 24.57 -11.68
CA PRO A 85 13.57 26.00 -11.99
C PRO A 85 14.93 26.61 -11.64
N ASN A 86 15.68 26.05 -10.68
CA ASN A 86 16.98 26.57 -10.23
C ASN A 86 17.86 25.42 -9.69
N PRO A 87 19.18 25.44 -9.90
CA PRO A 87 20.11 24.45 -9.31
C PRO A 87 20.10 24.40 -7.78
N THR A 88 19.75 25.51 -7.11
CA THR A 88 19.63 25.57 -5.64
C THR A 88 18.19 25.36 -5.22
N MET A 89 17.92 24.25 -4.54
CA MET A 89 16.60 23.90 -4.03
C MET A 89 16.48 24.30 -2.56
N PRO A 90 15.51 25.14 -2.17
CA PRO A 90 15.20 25.36 -0.76
C PRO A 90 14.70 24.06 -0.11
N ARG A 91 14.57 24.05 1.21
CA ARG A 91 13.94 22.92 1.92
C ARG A 91 12.56 22.62 1.32
N LEU A 92 12.32 21.35 0.95
CA LEU A 92 11.13 20.87 0.23
C LEU A 92 10.95 21.41 -1.21
N GLY A 93 11.95 22.13 -1.72
CA GLY A 93 12.01 22.51 -3.12
C GLY A 93 12.19 21.29 -4.01
N GLN A 94 11.52 21.31 -5.16
CA GLN A 94 11.67 20.31 -6.21
C GLN A 94 12.33 20.94 -7.44
N ALA A 95 13.14 20.15 -8.13
CA ALA A 95 13.67 20.50 -9.43
C ALA A 95 13.66 19.30 -10.37
N VAL A 96 13.65 19.57 -11.67
CA VAL A 96 13.84 18.58 -12.73
C VAL A 96 15.20 18.81 -13.35
N ILE A 97 16.03 17.77 -13.33
CA ILE A 97 17.32 17.71 -13.98
C ILE A 97 17.14 17.00 -15.32
N SER A 98 17.43 17.67 -16.43
CA SER A 98 17.38 17.10 -17.76
C SER A 98 18.79 16.80 -18.25
N ILE A 99 19.06 15.53 -18.51
CA ILE A 99 20.37 15.00 -18.92
C ILE A 99 20.24 14.55 -20.39
N PRO A 100 20.91 15.17 -21.36
CA PRO A 100 20.89 14.78 -22.77
C PRO A 100 21.71 13.50 -22.98
N TYR A 101 21.17 12.38 -22.54
CA TYR A 101 21.83 11.07 -22.53
C TYR A 101 21.13 10.10 -23.50
N PRO A 102 21.85 9.49 -24.46
CA PRO A 102 21.30 8.52 -25.40
C PRO A 102 21.16 7.14 -24.74
N TRP A 103 20.19 6.99 -23.84
CA TRP A 103 19.91 5.72 -23.18
C TRP A 103 19.35 4.68 -24.16
N VAL A 104 19.52 3.41 -23.80
CA VAL A 104 19.04 2.26 -24.55
C VAL A 104 17.96 1.56 -23.74
N ALA A 105 16.83 1.26 -24.38
CA ALA A 105 15.75 0.54 -23.71
C ALA A 105 16.23 -0.87 -23.33
N GLY A 106 15.92 -1.29 -22.09
CA GLY A 106 16.34 -2.58 -21.57
C GLY A 106 17.62 -2.55 -20.74
N GLU A 107 18.39 -1.45 -20.75
CA GLU A 107 19.66 -1.37 -20.03
C GLU A 107 19.52 -0.76 -18.62
N PRO A 108 20.33 -1.22 -17.65
CA PRO A 108 20.41 -0.58 -16.34
C PRO A 108 21.15 0.76 -16.43
N HIS A 109 20.68 1.73 -15.65
CA HIS A 109 21.35 3.03 -15.49
C HIS A 109 21.47 3.42 -14.02
N ASN A 110 22.69 3.76 -13.59
CA ASN A 110 22.93 4.35 -12.28
C ASN A 110 23.08 5.87 -12.43
N ILE A 111 22.13 6.61 -11.87
CA ILE A 111 22.09 8.07 -11.93
C ILE A 111 22.51 8.60 -10.57
N ALA A 112 23.53 9.46 -10.53
CA ALA A 112 23.94 10.14 -9.30
C ALA A 112 24.00 11.65 -9.46
N ILE A 113 23.67 12.35 -8.38
CA ILE A 113 23.70 13.79 -8.24
C ILE A 113 24.74 14.12 -7.18
N ILE A 114 25.63 15.06 -7.50
CA ILE A 114 26.65 15.54 -6.59
C ILE A 114 26.34 17.00 -6.28
N THR A 115 26.22 17.32 -5.00
CA THR A 115 25.94 18.69 -4.55
C THR A 115 27.19 19.56 -4.59
N ALA A 116 27.03 20.88 -4.44
CA ALA A 116 28.13 21.84 -4.35
C ALA A 116 29.08 21.58 -3.16
N THR A 117 28.62 20.84 -2.14
CA THR A 117 29.45 20.39 -1.01
C THR A 117 30.18 19.06 -1.27
N GLY A 118 29.91 18.42 -2.41
CA GLY A 118 30.52 17.15 -2.80
C GLY A 118 29.78 15.90 -2.33
N LEU A 119 28.59 16.03 -1.73
CA LEU A 119 27.78 14.87 -1.32
C LEU A 119 27.11 14.20 -2.52
N LYS A 120 27.22 12.88 -2.61
CA LYS A 120 26.67 12.06 -3.70
C LYS A 120 25.37 11.37 -3.28
N PHE A 121 24.31 11.56 -4.08
CA PHE A 121 23.01 10.91 -3.94
C PHE A 121 22.71 10.15 -5.23
N GLN A 122 22.41 8.86 -5.16
CA GLN A 122 22.27 8.02 -6.35
C GLN A 122 21.00 7.17 -6.35
N LYS A 123 20.52 6.84 -7.54
CA LYS A 123 19.42 5.93 -7.80
C LYS A 123 19.76 5.03 -8.98
N GLN A 124 19.62 3.74 -8.78
CA GLN A 124 19.73 2.74 -9.83
C GLN A 124 18.36 2.50 -10.46
N VAL A 125 18.32 2.48 -11.79
CA VAL A 125 17.19 2.00 -12.58
C VAL A 125 17.64 0.68 -13.20
N GLU A 126 16.94 -0.41 -12.90
CA GLU A 126 17.34 -1.76 -13.34
C GLU A 126 17.16 -1.97 -14.85
N ILE A 127 16.05 -1.49 -15.40
CA ILE A 127 15.74 -1.62 -16.83
C ILE A 127 15.11 -0.31 -17.29
N ALA A 128 15.82 0.49 -18.10
CA ALA A 128 15.21 1.69 -18.67
C ALA A 128 14.12 1.36 -19.67
N ALA A 129 12.95 1.98 -19.46
CA ALA A 129 11.81 1.89 -20.36
C ALA A 129 11.26 3.29 -20.65
N PRO A 130 10.71 3.55 -21.86
CA PRO A 130 10.07 4.81 -22.18
C PRO A 130 8.98 5.12 -21.15
N ALA A 131 8.98 6.35 -20.62
CA ALA A 131 7.95 6.78 -19.71
C ALA A 131 6.55 6.65 -20.36
N PRO A 132 5.60 5.91 -19.75
CA PRO A 132 4.26 5.81 -20.31
C PRO A 132 3.59 7.18 -20.31
N SER A 133 3.15 7.62 -21.49
CA SER A 133 2.31 8.81 -21.64
C SER A 133 0.84 8.42 -21.47
N PRO A 134 0.01 9.25 -20.80
CA PRO A 134 -1.43 9.03 -20.75
C PRO A 134 -1.99 8.97 -22.17
N SER A 135 -2.39 7.77 -22.58
CA SER A 135 -2.96 7.49 -23.91
C SER A 135 -4.02 6.41 -23.77
N PRO A 136 -5.04 6.37 -24.66
CA PRO A 136 -6.06 5.32 -24.61
C PRO A 136 -5.47 3.91 -24.60
N GLY A 137 -4.37 3.69 -25.31
CA GLY A 137 -3.63 2.42 -25.30
C GLY A 137 -3.03 2.08 -23.94
N ALA A 138 -2.38 3.05 -23.27
CA ALA A 138 -1.82 2.85 -21.94
C ALA A 138 -2.91 2.59 -20.87
N PHE A 139 -4.02 3.34 -20.93
CA PHE A 139 -5.18 3.08 -20.05
C PHE A 139 -5.75 1.67 -20.27
N GLY A 140 -5.86 1.25 -21.54
CA GLY A 140 -6.31 -0.09 -21.91
C GLY A 140 -5.37 -1.19 -21.41
N LEU A 141 -4.05 -1.01 -21.52
CA LEU A 141 -3.05 -1.96 -21.03
C LEU A 141 -3.15 -2.14 -19.51
N PHE A 142 -3.15 -1.05 -18.73
CA PHE A 142 -3.27 -1.13 -17.28
C PHE A 142 -4.62 -1.70 -16.83
N ALA A 143 -5.70 -1.41 -17.55
CA ALA A 143 -6.99 -2.03 -17.30
C ALA A 143 -6.94 -3.54 -17.56
N LEU A 144 -6.31 -3.96 -18.64
CA LEU A 144 -6.16 -5.38 -18.98
C LEU A 144 -5.34 -6.12 -17.92
N LEU A 145 -4.23 -5.53 -17.46
CA LEU A 145 -3.44 -6.06 -16.35
C LEU A 145 -4.28 -6.20 -15.08
N GLY A 146 -5.02 -5.15 -14.69
CA GLY A 146 -5.92 -5.21 -13.54
C GLY A 146 -7.04 -6.27 -13.68
N VAL A 147 -7.53 -6.51 -14.90
CA VAL A 147 -8.51 -7.57 -15.18
C VAL A 147 -7.88 -8.95 -15.00
N TYR A 148 -6.70 -9.19 -15.56
CA TYR A 148 -6.02 -10.49 -15.47
C TYR A 148 -5.49 -10.82 -14.08
N VAL A 149 -5.09 -9.81 -13.31
CA VAL A 149 -4.53 -10.01 -11.97
C VAL A 149 -5.60 -9.98 -10.89
N GLY A 150 -6.55 -9.06 -10.97
CA GLY A 150 -7.58 -8.88 -9.94
C GLY A 150 -8.90 -9.55 -10.29
N VAL A 151 -9.52 -9.12 -11.39
CA VAL A 151 -10.91 -9.50 -11.70
C VAL A 151 -11.03 -11.00 -11.97
N ILE A 152 -10.32 -11.52 -12.97
CA ILE A 152 -10.42 -12.92 -13.40
C ILE A 152 -10.11 -13.88 -12.24
N PRO A 153 -8.98 -13.72 -11.52
CA PRO A 153 -8.61 -14.68 -10.47
C PRO A 153 -9.61 -14.70 -9.31
N VAL A 154 -10.09 -13.53 -8.86
CA VAL A 154 -11.15 -13.47 -7.85
C VAL A 154 -12.38 -14.24 -8.32
N PHE A 155 -12.84 -14.03 -9.56
CA PHE A 155 -13.97 -14.77 -10.12
C PHE A 155 -13.72 -16.28 -10.20
N LEU A 156 -12.50 -16.71 -10.56
CA LEU A 156 -12.10 -18.12 -10.51
C LEU A 156 -12.21 -18.68 -9.09
N GLY A 157 -11.81 -17.90 -8.09
CA GLY A 157 -11.97 -18.26 -6.68
C GLY A 157 -13.44 -18.42 -6.26
N LEU A 158 -14.35 -17.57 -6.78
CA LEU A 158 -15.79 -17.70 -6.50
C LEU A 158 -16.38 -19.04 -7.01
N LEU A 159 -15.75 -19.67 -8.00
CA LEU A 159 -16.19 -20.97 -8.54
C LEU A 159 -16.06 -22.12 -7.53
N TRP A 160 -15.40 -21.92 -6.39
CA TRP A 160 -15.38 -22.88 -5.28
C TRP A 160 -16.71 -22.99 -4.54
N PHE A 161 -17.66 -22.08 -4.76
CA PHE A 161 -18.95 -22.07 -4.05
C PHE A 161 -19.75 -23.39 -4.12
N PRO A 162 -19.94 -24.06 -5.28
CA PRO A 162 -20.68 -25.31 -5.36
C PRO A 162 -20.03 -26.46 -4.58
N PHE A 163 -18.69 -26.44 -4.46
CA PHE A 163 -17.94 -27.39 -3.64
C PHE A 163 -18.19 -27.13 -2.15
N LEU A 164 -18.04 -25.88 -1.70
CA LEU A 164 -18.23 -25.51 -0.29
C LEU A 164 -19.64 -25.83 0.21
N LYS A 165 -20.65 -25.66 -0.65
CA LYS A 165 -22.05 -25.98 -0.32
C LYS A 165 -22.28 -27.46 0.02
N ARG A 166 -21.39 -28.36 -0.40
CA ARG A 166 -21.50 -29.81 -0.15
C ARG A 166 -20.75 -30.26 1.11
N LEU A 167 -20.01 -29.36 1.76
CA LEU A 167 -19.19 -29.68 2.92
C LEU A 167 -20.03 -29.68 4.20
N GLY A 168 -19.66 -30.56 5.13
CA GLY A 168 -20.19 -30.53 6.50
C GLY A 168 -19.61 -29.38 7.33
N ASP A 169 -20.23 -29.11 8.48
CA ASP A 169 -19.87 -27.96 9.33
C ASP A 169 -18.38 -27.94 9.73
N GLN A 170 -17.78 -29.09 10.05
CA GLN A 170 -16.36 -29.17 10.41
C GLN A 170 -15.44 -28.67 9.29
N TRP A 171 -15.75 -29.01 8.03
CA TRP A 171 -14.94 -28.58 6.89
C TRP A 171 -15.19 -27.10 6.55
N LEU A 172 -16.42 -26.60 6.71
CA LEU A 172 -16.68 -25.16 6.60
C LEU A 172 -15.91 -24.37 7.66
N ASP A 173 -15.83 -24.89 8.88
CA ASP A 173 -15.07 -24.29 9.97
C ASP A 173 -13.56 -24.29 9.65
N PHE A 174 -13.04 -25.37 9.06
CA PHE A 174 -11.68 -25.45 8.53
C PHE A 174 -11.44 -24.38 7.46
N PHE A 175 -12.27 -24.29 6.41
CA PHE A 175 -12.07 -23.35 5.29
C PHE A 175 -12.23 -21.87 5.70
N MET A 176 -13.13 -21.58 6.66
CA MET A 176 -13.22 -20.24 7.26
C MET A 176 -11.97 -19.89 8.06
N SER A 177 -11.38 -20.86 8.75
CA SER A 177 -10.13 -20.63 9.49
C SER A 177 -8.93 -20.54 8.57
N LEU A 178 -8.89 -21.36 7.51
CA LEU A 178 -7.96 -21.26 6.38
C LEU A 178 -7.98 -19.85 5.81
N THR A 179 -9.17 -19.34 5.52
CA THR A 179 -9.39 -17.97 5.03
C THR A 179 -8.80 -16.93 5.98
N ALA A 180 -9.04 -17.04 7.29
CA ALA A 180 -8.43 -16.14 8.26
C ALA A 180 -6.90 -16.20 8.24
N GLY A 181 -6.32 -17.40 8.11
CA GLY A 181 -4.87 -17.60 7.97
C GLY A 181 -4.29 -16.96 6.71
N LEU A 182 -4.92 -17.17 5.55
CA LEU A 182 -4.54 -16.56 4.27
C LEU A 182 -4.51 -15.02 4.41
N LEU A 183 -5.60 -14.44 4.92
CA LEU A 183 -5.76 -12.99 5.07
C LEU A 183 -4.80 -12.39 6.11
N ILE A 184 -4.45 -13.11 7.19
CA ILE A 184 -3.44 -12.64 8.14
C ILE A 184 -2.10 -12.47 7.45
N PHE A 185 -1.67 -13.45 6.66
CA PHE A 185 -0.43 -13.34 5.90
C PHE A 185 -0.48 -12.14 4.95
N LEU A 186 -1.58 -11.99 4.21
CA LEU A 186 -1.77 -10.90 3.24
C LEU A 186 -1.70 -9.52 3.90
N GLY A 187 -2.33 -9.35 5.08
CA GLY A 187 -2.27 -8.11 5.85
C GLY A 187 -0.85 -7.79 6.34
N LEU A 188 -0.08 -8.81 6.71
CA LEU A 188 1.33 -8.64 7.12
C LEU A 188 2.23 -8.29 5.93
N ASP A 189 2.01 -8.92 4.78
CA ASP A 189 2.76 -8.64 3.55
C ASP A 189 2.51 -7.20 3.07
N ALA A 190 1.24 -6.75 3.08
CA ALA A 190 0.89 -5.36 2.79
C ALA A 190 1.54 -4.36 3.76
N LEU A 191 1.63 -4.69 5.05
CA LEU A 191 2.35 -3.87 6.02
C LEU A 191 3.85 -3.84 5.73
N LYS A 192 4.46 -4.99 5.45
CA LYS A 192 5.89 -5.09 5.10
C LYS A 192 6.21 -4.22 3.90
N GLU A 193 5.44 -4.33 2.82
CA GLU A 193 5.59 -3.49 1.63
C GLU A 193 5.44 -1.99 1.97
N ALA A 194 4.44 -1.64 2.79
CA ALA A 194 4.27 -0.25 3.22
C ALA A 194 5.49 0.27 3.99
N PHE A 195 6.10 -0.54 4.86
CA PHE A 195 7.34 -0.20 5.56
C PHE A 195 8.53 -0.06 4.61
N GLU A 196 8.68 -0.95 3.63
CA GLU A 196 9.76 -0.88 2.63
C GLU A 196 9.67 0.39 1.77
N VAL A 197 8.47 0.72 1.28
CA VAL A 197 8.25 1.97 0.53
C VAL A 197 8.43 3.20 1.44
N SER A 198 8.07 3.10 2.73
CA SER A 198 8.28 4.19 3.69
C SER A 198 9.75 4.52 3.92
N GLY A 199 10.68 3.58 3.68
CA GLY A 199 12.11 3.86 3.71
C GLY A 199 12.59 4.80 2.60
N ARG A 200 11.80 4.94 1.53
CA ARG A 200 12.10 5.78 0.36
C ARG A 200 11.52 7.19 0.50
N ILE A 201 10.51 7.38 1.36
CA ILE A 201 9.89 8.69 1.54
C ILE A 201 10.76 9.60 2.42
N PRO A 202 10.76 10.92 2.17
CA PRO A 202 11.42 11.88 3.05
C PRO A 202 10.94 11.78 4.50
N ASP A 203 11.88 11.84 5.45
CA ASP A 203 11.63 11.73 6.90
C ASP A 203 10.54 12.69 7.40
N LEU A 204 10.38 13.86 6.76
CA LEU A 204 9.31 14.82 7.08
C LEU A 204 7.90 14.22 7.00
N PHE A 205 7.66 13.32 6.04
CA PHE A 205 6.35 12.70 5.87
C PHE A 205 6.02 11.70 6.97
N GLN A 206 7.00 11.36 7.83
CA GLN A 206 6.83 10.39 8.93
C GLN A 206 6.15 9.12 8.45
N GLY A 207 6.81 8.35 7.58
CA GLY A 207 6.20 7.20 6.90
C GLY A 207 5.51 6.21 7.84
N VAL A 208 6.10 5.94 9.00
CA VAL A 208 5.49 5.11 10.05
C VAL A 208 4.16 5.68 10.56
N ALA A 209 4.03 7.00 10.66
CA ALA A 209 2.78 7.65 11.05
C ALA A 209 1.72 7.53 9.95
N ILE A 210 2.11 7.60 8.67
CA ILE A 210 1.21 7.33 7.53
C ILE A 210 0.71 5.88 7.60
N ILE A 211 1.61 4.93 7.88
CA ILE A 211 1.25 3.52 8.02
C ILE A 211 0.25 3.34 9.15
N ALA A 212 0.59 3.82 10.34
CA ALA A 212 -0.29 3.73 11.51
C ALA A 212 -1.66 4.37 11.26
N ALA A 213 -1.69 5.58 10.66
CA ALA A 213 -2.92 6.28 10.36
C ALA A 213 -3.76 5.59 9.29
N GLY A 214 -3.14 5.10 8.21
CA GLY A 214 -3.81 4.38 7.13
C GLY A 214 -4.41 3.07 7.61
N THR A 215 -3.62 2.25 8.32
CA THR A 215 -4.04 0.96 8.84
C THR A 215 -5.09 1.10 9.94
N ALA A 216 -4.88 1.96 10.94
CA ALA A 216 -5.88 2.16 12.00
C ALA A 216 -7.14 2.84 11.45
N GLY A 217 -6.98 3.80 10.54
CA GLY A 217 -8.07 4.54 9.93
C GLY A 217 -8.99 3.63 9.13
N SER A 218 -8.46 2.82 8.21
CA SER A 218 -9.28 1.89 7.41
C SER A 218 -9.90 0.81 8.29
N PHE A 219 -9.16 0.26 9.25
CA PHE A 219 -9.67 -0.74 10.19
C PHE A 219 -10.87 -0.22 10.99
N LEU A 220 -10.75 0.96 11.60
CA LEU A 220 -11.82 1.58 12.39
C LEU A 220 -13.01 2.01 11.53
N LEU A 221 -12.75 2.54 10.33
CA LEU A 221 -13.81 2.92 9.39
C LEU A 221 -14.65 1.72 8.97
N LEU A 222 -14.02 0.62 8.59
CA LEU A 222 -14.73 -0.60 8.19
C LEU A 222 -15.47 -1.24 9.38
N ILE A 223 -14.94 -1.14 10.61
CA ILE A 223 -15.71 -1.52 11.82
C ILE A 223 -16.98 -0.69 11.94
N ALA A 224 -16.88 0.64 11.79
CA ALA A 224 -18.04 1.52 11.90
C ALA A 224 -19.09 1.20 10.82
N ILE A 225 -18.64 0.93 9.59
CA ILE A 225 -19.49 0.52 8.47
C ILE A 225 -20.15 -0.83 8.76
N SER A 226 -19.38 -1.84 9.15
CA SER A 226 -19.85 -3.19 9.52
C SER A 226 -20.95 -3.13 10.59
N GLN A 227 -20.70 -2.40 11.69
CA GLN A 227 -21.67 -2.24 12.77
C GLN A 227 -22.94 -1.50 12.33
N LYS A 228 -22.80 -0.45 11.52
CA LYS A 228 -23.95 0.31 11.01
C LYS A 228 -24.82 -0.53 10.07
N LEU A 229 -24.20 -1.33 9.20
CA LEU A 229 -24.90 -2.23 8.29
C LEU A 229 -25.57 -3.38 9.04
N SER A 230 -24.88 -4.00 10.00
CA SER A 230 -25.43 -5.09 10.82
C SER A 230 -26.69 -4.69 11.59
N LYS A 231 -26.82 -3.42 12.01
CA LYS A 231 -28.02 -2.92 12.68
C LYS A 231 -29.22 -2.68 11.75
N ARG A 232 -28.97 -2.51 10.45
CA ARG A 232 -30.00 -2.21 9.44
C ARG A 232 -30.49 -3.44 8.70
N LEU A 233 -29.68 -4.49 8.63
CA LEU A 233 -30.00 -5.70 7.89
C LEU A 233 -30.91 -6.64 8.72
N PRO A 234 -31.81 -7.40 8.08
CA PRO A 234 -32.64 -8.39 8.75
C PRO A 234 -31.81 -9.49 9.44
N SER A 235 -32.38 -10.08 10.50
CA SER A 235 -31.87 -11.30 11.13
C SER A 235 -31.65 -12.39 10.07
N GLY A 236 -30.48 -13.04 10.08
CA GLY A 236 -30.10 -14.06 9.10
C GLY A 236 -29.26 -13.56 7.91
N SER A 237 -29.04 -12.26 7.77
CA SER A 237 -28.17 -11.69 6.71
C SER A 237 -26.67 -11.67 7.05
N ALA A 238 -26.25 -12.30 8.15
CA ALA A 238 -24.88 -12.23 8.65
C ALA A 238 -23.85 -12.79 7.66
N GLY A 239 -24.15 -13.91 6.97
CA GLY A 239 -23.26 -14.49 5.96
C GLY A 239 -23.07 -13.56 4.75
N PHE A 240 -24.15 -12.92 4.29
CA PHE A 240 -24.08 -11.93 3.20
C PHE A 240 -23.29 -10.69 3.61
N LEU A 241 -23.56 -10.15 4.80
CA LEU A 241 -22.80 -9.00 5.32
C LEU A 241 -21.32 -9.33 5.38
N LEU A 242 -20.96 -10.50 5.92
CA LEU A 242 -19.57 -10.93 5.98
C LEU A 242 -18.94 -11.08 4.59
N ALA A 243 -19.62 -11.73 3.64
CA ALA A 243 -19.11 -11.87 2.27
C ALA A 243 -18.85 -10.51 1.60
N TYR A 244 -19.73 -9.53 1.78
CA TYR A 244 -19.52 -8.18 1.26
C TYR A 244 -18.41 -7.43 2.01
N MET A 245 -18.29 -7.59 3.33
CA MET A 245 -17.18 -6.99 4.07
C MET A 245 -15.83 -7.58 3.64
N ILE A 246 -15.75 -8.91 3.43
CA ILE A 246 -14.58 -9.58 2.87
C ILE A 246 -14.27 -9.00 1.49
N SER A 247 -15.25 -8.95 0.59
CA SER A 247 -15.09 -8.43 -0.76
C SER A 247 -14.64 -6.96 -0.79
N ILE A 248 -15.17 -6.10 0.08
CA ILE A 248 -14.74 -4.69 0.20
C ILE A 248 -13.31 -4.60 0.75
N GLY A 249 -12.98 -5.36 1.79
CA GLY A 249 -11.66 -5.31 2.41
C GLY A 249 -10.57 -5.82 1.47
N ILE A 250 -10.86 -6.89 0.74
CA ILE A 250 -10.03 -7.41 -0.35
C ILE A 250 -9.93 -6.37 -1.47
N GLY A 251 -11.04 -5.77 -1.92
CA GLY A 251 -10.98 -4.71 -2.93
C GLY A 251 -10.08 -3.52 -2.55
N LEU A 252 -10.07 -3.12 -1.28
CA LEU A 252 -9.14 -2.09 -0.80
C LEU A 252 -7.67 -2.55 -0.79
N HIS A 253 -7.42 -3.84 -0.60
CA HIS A 253 -6.08 -4.44 -0.72
C HIS A 253 -5.63 -4.53 -2.18
N ASN A 254 -6.46 -5.03 -3.08
CA ASN A 254 -6.11 -5.20 -4.50
C ASN A 254 -5.97 -3.84 -5.21
N LEU A 255 -6.53 -2.76 -4.66
CA LEU A 255 -6.18 -1.39 -5.07
C LEU A 255 -4.68 -1.11 -4.89
N GLY A 256 -4.08 -1.57 -3.79
CA GLY A 256 -2.65 -1.48 -3.52
C GLY A 256 -1.81 -2.38 -4.45
N GLU A 257 -2.27 -3.59 -4.75
CA GLU A 257 -1.62 -4.47 -5.74
C GLU A 257 -1.57 -3.84 -7.13
N GLY A 258 -2.72 -3.30 -7.57
CA GLY A 258 -2.80 -2.56 -8.83
C GLY A 258 -1.80 -1.40 -8.84
N LEU A 259 -1.74 -0.64 -7.75
CA LEU A 259 -0.79 0.46 -7.61
C LEU A 259 0.66 -0.02 -7.78
N ALA A 260 1.03 -1.15 -7.16
CA ALA A 260 2.36 -1.74 -7.30
C ALA A 260 2.66 -2.18 -8.73
N ILE A 261 1.71 -2.81 -9.43
CA ILE A 261 1.86 -3.20 -10.85
C ILE A 261 2.08 -1.97 -11.73
N GLY A 262 1.24 -0.94 -11.57
CA GLY A 262 1.38 0.31 -12.34
C GLY A 262 2.72 1.00 -12.05
N ALA A 263 3.13 1.01 -10.79
CA ALA A 263 4.41 1.58 -10.35
C ALA A 263 5.60 0.83 -10.94
N ALA A 264 5.62 -0.50 -10.87
CA ALA A 264 6.70 -1.33 -11.41
C ALA A 264 6.90 -1.07 -12.91
N TYR A 265 5.81 -0.90 -13.65
CA TYR A 265 5.89 -0.56 -15.08
C TYR A 265 6.53 0.83 -15.31
N VAL A 266 6.17 1.83 -14.51
CA VAL A 266 6.71 3.21 -14.63
C VAL A 266 8.15 3.31 -14.16
N LEU A 267 8.53 2.55 -13.14
CA LEU A 267 9.87 2.53 -12.58
C LEU A 267 10.85 1.71 -13.42
N GLY A 268 10.35 0.97 -14.42
CA GLY A 268 11.18 0.09 -15.24
C GLY A 268 11.55 -1.21 -14.52
N GLU A 269 10.82 -1.59 -13.48
CA GLU A 269 11.08 -2.80 -12.69
C GLU A 269 10.29 -3.96 -13.32
N VAL A 270 10.61 -4.32 -14.58
CA VAL A 270 9.82 -5.29 -15.37
C VAL A 270 9.85 -6.69 -14.76
N ALA A 271 11.00 -7.14 -14.27
CA ALA A 271 11.12 -8.42 -13.57
C ALA A 271 10.21 -8.44 -12.35
N LEU A 272 10.28 -7.41 -11.50
CA LEU A 272 9.39 -7.24 -10.36
C LEU A 272 7.91 -7.26 -10.81
N GLY A 273 7.55 -6.50 -11.84
CA GLY A 273 6.19 -6.47 -12.39
C GLY A 273 5.68 -7.84 -12.84
N ALA A 274 6.51 -8.66 -13.47
CA ALA A 274 6.14 -10.02 -13.90
C ALA A 274 5.93 -10.96 -12.70
N PHE A 275 6.82 -10.92 -11.69
CA PHE A 275 6.66 -11.69 -10.46
C PHE A 275 5.41 -11.28 -9.69
N LEU A 276 5.16 -9.97 -9.55
CA LEU A 276 3.96 -9.42 -8.93
C LEU A 276 2.69 -9.93 -9.61
N VAL A 277 2.63 -9.90 -10.95
CA VAL A 277 1.47 -10.40 -11.72
C VAL A 277 1.18 -11.86 -11.40
N ILE A 278 2.19 -12.74 -11.44
CA ILE A 278 2.00 -14.17 -11.17
C ILE A 278 1.59 -14.41 -9.72
N GLY A 279 2.31 -13.81 -8.77
CA GLY A 279 2.04 -13.96 -7.34
C GLY A 279 0.64 -13.49 -6.98
N PHE A 280 0.26 -12.31 -7.48
CA PHE A 280 -1.05 -11.73 -7.22
C PHE A 280 -2.18 -12.54 -7.87
N THR A 281 -2.00 -13.03 -9.10
CA THR A 281 -2.99 -13.93 -9.73
C THR A 281 -3.23 -15.19 -8.89
N ILE A 282 -2.17 -15.81 -8.35
CA ILE A 282 -2.30 -17.02 -7.53
C ILE A 282 -3.08 -16.71 -6.25
N HIS A 283 -2.70 -15.67 -5.50
CA HIS A 283 -3.38 -15.38 -4.24
C HIS A 283 -4.81 -14.84 -4.44
N ASN A 284 -5.09 -14.09 -5.51
CA ASN A 284 -6.42 -13.51 -5.79
C ASN A 284 -7.42 -14.62 -6.13
N THR A 285 -6.93 -15.75 -6.63
CA THR A 285 -7.75 -16.97 -6.75
C THR A 285 -8.18 -17.52 -5.38
N THR A 286 -7.29 -17.48 -4.38
CA THR A 286 -7.62 -17.94 -3.02
C THR A 286 -8.51 -16.96 -2.26
N GLU A 287 -8.51 -15.68 -2.63
CA GLU A 287 -9.40 -14.66 -2.09
C GLU A 287 -10.87 -14.87 -2.49
N GLY A 288 -11.13 -15.33 -3.71
CA GLY A 288 -12.51 -15.67 -4.10
C GLY A 288 -13.11 -16.76 -3.22
N LEU A 289 -12.31 -17.75 -2.80
CA LEU A 289 -12.70 -18.77 -1.83
C LEU A 289 -13.08 -18.13 -0.47
N ALA A 290 -12.29 -17.16 0.00
CA ALA A 290 -12.59 -16.42 1.23
C ALA A 290 -13.95 -15.72 1.16
N ILE A 291 -14.24 -15.06 0.03
CA ILE A 291 -15.48 -14.31 -0.18
C ILE A 291 -16.72 -15.21 -0.15
N VAL A 292 -16.67 -16.39 -0.77
CA VAL A 292 -17.85 -17.27 -0.87
C VAL A 292 -18.05 -18.18 0.33
N SER A 293 -17.03 -18.39 1.18
CA SER A 293 -17.10 -19.29 2.33
C SER A 293 -18.26 -18.97 3.30
N PRO A 294 -18.52 -17.70 3.69
CA PRO A 294 -19.69 -17.34 4.52
C PRO A 294 -21.05 -17.59 3.87
N LEU A 295 -21.09 -17.77 2.55
CA LEU A 295 -22.32 -17.99 1.78
C LEU A 295 -22.67 -19.47 1.63
N ALA A 296 -21.79 -20.40 2.05
CA ALA A 296 -21.94 -21.84 1.77
C ALA A 296 -23.30 -22.43 2.23
N GLN A 297 -23.86 -21.91 3.32
CA GLN A 297 -25.17 -22.34 3.86
C GLN A 297 -26.36 -21.52 3.30
N SER A 298 -26.11 -20.60 2.38
CA SER A 298 -27.11 -19.72 1.76
C SER A 298 -27.43 -20.13 0.32
N LYS A 299 -28.49 -19.53 -0.25
CA LYS A 299 -28.86 -19.66 -1.68
C LYS A 299 -28.78 -18.29 -2.39
N PRO A 300 -27.58 -17.69 -2.51
CA PRO A 300 -27.42 -16.38 -3.13
C PRO A 300 -27.80 -16.39 -4.62
N PRO A 301 -28.58 -15.41 -5.12
CA PRO A 301 -28.77 -15.25 -6.56
C PRO A 301 -27.46 -14.86 -7.25
N LEU A 302 -27.32 -15.22 -8.54
CA LEU A 302 -26.07 -15.11 -9.30
C LEU A 302 -25.48 -13.68 -9.30
N ARG A 303 -26.34 -12.65 -9.23
CA ARG A 303 -25.93 -11.24 -9.14
C ARG A 303 -24.98 -10.94 -7.98
N HIS A 304 -25.07 -11.67 -6.86
CA HIS A 304 -24.15 -11.44 -5.75
C HIS A 304 -22.74 -11.86 -6.10
N PHE A 305 -22.55 -12.96 -6.84
CA PHE A 305 -21.23 -13.37 -7.29
C PHE A 305 -20.62 -12.32 -8.23
N LEU A 306 -21.42 -11.76 -9.13
CA LEU A 306 -20.97 -10.65 -10.00
C LEU A 306 -20.48 -9.46 -9.15
N TRP A 307 -21.30 -8.99 -8.21
CA TRP A 307 -20.91 -7.83 -7.40
C TRP A 307 -19.74 -8.12 -6.45
N LEU A 308 -19.71 -9.29 -5.82
CA LEU A 308 -18.64 -9.69 -4.93
C LEU A 308 -17.30 -9.80 -5.67
N GLY A 309 -17.31 -10.35 -6.89
CA GLY A 309 -16.12 -10.43 -7.72
C GLY A 309 -15.66 -9.07 -8.23
N LEU A 310 -16.58 -8.21 -8.66
CA LEU A 310 -16.24 -6.85 -9.12
C LEU A 310 -15.74 -5.95 -7.99
N ILE A 311 -16.38 -5.98 -6.81
CA ILE A 311 -15.98 -5.15 -5.66
C ILE A 311 -14.57 -5.53 -5.18
N ALA A 312 -14.23 -6.83 -5.20
CA ALA A 312 -12.91 -7.31 -4.82
C ALA A 312 -11.85 -7.11 -5.92
N GLY A 313 -12.15 -7.50 -7.17
CA GLY A 313 -11.13 -7.52 -8.23
C GLY A 313 -10.97 -6.21 -9.02
N ALA A 314 -12.04 -5.45 -9.25
CA ALA A 314 -11.97 -4.24 -10.09
C ALA A 314 -11.09 -3.11 -9.55
N PRO A 315 -10.94 -2.91 -8.22
CA PRO A 315 -10.01 -1.92 -7.68
C PRO A 315 -8.56 -2.07 -8.16
N THR A 316 -8.12 -3.26 -8.53
CA THR A 316 -6.81 -3.50 -9.16
C THR A 316 -6.59 -2.67 -10.43
N ILE A 317 -7.65 -2.45 -11.21
CA ILE A 317 -7.60 -1.60 -12.41
C ILE A 317 -7.34 -0.14 -12.02
N LEU A 318 -8.09 0.34 -11.02
CA LEU A 318 -7.92 1.71 -10.52
C LEU A 318 -6.52 1.90 -9.93
N GLY A 319 -6.03 0.92 -9.18
CA GLY A 319 -4.68 0.89 -8.65
C GLY A 319 -3.65 0.99 -9.77
N SER A 320 -3.79 0.17 -10.80
CA SER A 320 -2.88 0.14 -11.96
C SER A 320 -2.83 1.47 -12.70
N TRP A 321 -3.95 2.17 -12.82
CA TRP A 321 -3.95 3.53 -13.38
C TRP A 321 -3.28 4.54 -12.45
N ILE A 322 -3.57 4.51 -11.15
CA ILE A 322 -2.95 5.43 -10.18
C ILE A 322 -1.43 5.22 -10.14
N GLY A 323 -0.97 3.97 -10.14
CA GLY A 323 0.45 3.60 -10.17
C GLY A 323 1.10 3.91 -11.52
N GLY A 324 0.39 3.68 -12.62
CA GLY A 324 0.91 3.89 -13.97
C GLY A 324 1.05 5.36 -14.36
N PHE A 325 0.22 6.26 -13.81
CA PHE A 325 0.17 7.66 -14.24
C PHE A 325 0.52 8.67 -13.15
N THR A 326 0.21 8.36 -11.90
CA THR A 326 0.29 9.31 -10.78
C THR A 326 1.05 8.75 -9.57
N TYR A 327 2.01 7.86 -9.81
CA TYR A 327 2.80 7.26 -8.74
C TYR A 327 3.52 8.28 -7.87
N SER A 328 3.42 8.06 -6.55
CA SER A 328 4.29 8.68 -5.56
C SER A 328 4.45 7.75 -4.36
N ASP A 329 5.65 7.72 -3.79
CA ASP A 329 5.96 6.87 -2.64
C ASP A 329 5.02 7.15 -1.44
N PRO A 330 4.73 8.41 -1.03
CA PRO A 330 3.83 8.67 0.10
C PRO A 330 2.39 8.19 -0.15
N ALA A 331 1.86 8.34 -1.36
CA ALA A 331 0.55 7.82 -1.70
C ALA A 331 0.54 6.28 -1.67
N SER A 332 1.64 5.66 -2.10
CA SER A 332 1.78 4.21 -2.08
C SER A 332 1.79 3.65 -0.67
N VAL A 333 2.56 4.26 0.23
CA VAL A 333 2.53 3.93 1.68
C VAL A 333 1.10 4.03 2.22
N LEU A 334 0.38 5.11 1.89
CA LEU A 334 -1.00 5.30 2.36
C LEU A 334 -1.94 4.20 1.83
N PHE A 335 -1.93 3.91 0.53
CA PHE A 335 -2.84 2.91 -0.07
C PHE A 335 -2.56 1.50 0.43
N LEU A 336 -1.28 1.09 0.51
CA LEU A 336 -0.89 -0.21 1.06
C LEU A 336 -1.33 -0.35 2.53
N SER A 337 -1.16 0.72 3.31
CA SER A 337 -1.57 0.74 4.73
C SER A 337 -3.08 0.68 4.91
N ILE A 338 -3.84 1.35 4.04
CA ILE A 338 -5.31 1.24 3.97
C ILE A 338 -5.71 -0.20 3.68
N GLY A 339 -5.09 -0.84 2.67
CA GLY A 339 -5.30 -2.24 2.32
C GLY A 339 -5.03 -3.18 3.51
N ALA A 340 -3.88 -3.03 4.17
CA ALA A 340 -3.54 -3.82 5.36
C ALA A 340 -4.58 -3.69 6.47
N GLY A 341 -4.98 -2.46 6.81
CA GLY A 341 -6.00 -2.23 7.84
C GLY A 341 -7.39 -2.79 7.45
N ALA A 342 -7.71 -2.77 6.16
CA ALA A 342 -8.93 -3.36 5.65
C ALA A 342 -8.94 -4.89 5.81
N ILE A 343 -7.84 -5.54 5.45
CA ILE A 343 -7.66 -6.99 5.61
C ILE A 343 -7.71 -7.39 7.10
N PHE A 344 -7.03 -6.68 7.99
CA PHE A 344 -7.11 -6.98 9.43
C PHE A 344 -8.54 -6.84 9.98
N GLN A 345 -9.32 -5.89 9.46
CA GLN A 345 -10.71 -5.75 9.84
C GLN A 345 -11.54 -6.96 9.36
N VAL A 346 -11.31 -7.42 8.14
CA VAL A 346 -11.96 -8.62 7.60
C VAL A 346 -11.59 -9.86 8.41
N VAL A 347 -10.30 -10.06 8.73
CA VAL A 347 -9.83 -11.16 9.60
C VAL A 347 -10.61 -11.17 10.90
N ARG A 348 -10.77 -10.01 11.54
CA ARG A 348 -11.57 -9.89 12.77
C ARG A 348 -13.02 -10.34 12.54
N GLU A 349 -13.66 -9.94 11.44
CA GLU A 349 -15.06 -10.31 11.17
C GLU A 349 -15.20 -11.81 10.88
N VAL A 350 -14.27 -12.42 10.15
CA VAL A 350 -14.23 -13.87 9.90
C VAL A 350 -14.10 -14.63 11.22
N ILE A 351 -13.15 -14.22 12.07
CA ILE A 351 -12.93 -14.85 13.39
C ILE A 351 -14.17 -14.69 14.29
N ARG A 352 -14.78 -13.50 14.33
CA ARG A 352 -15.99 -13.25 15.13
C ARG A 352 -17.19 -14.05 14.64
N TYR A 353 -17.39 -14.09 13.32
CA TYR A 353 -18.45 -14.89 12.71
C TYR A 353 -18.28 -16.37 13.05
N ARG A 354 -17.05 -16.88 13.00
CA ARG A 354 -16.75 -18.25 13.38
C ARG A 354 -16.95 -18.51 14.88
N ALA A 355 -16.59 -17.57 15.74
CA ALA A 355 -16.71 -17.72 17.17
C ALA A 355 -18.16 -17.84 17.66
N ARG A 356 -19.16 -17.38 16.89
CA ARG A 356 -20.60 -17.50 17.21
C ARG A 356 -20.95 -17.05 18.64
N GLY A 357 -20.25 -16.03 19.16
CA GLY A 357 -20.44 -15.51 20.52
C GLY A 357 -19.61 -16.18 21.62
N ALA A 358 -18.90 -17.28 21.31
CA ALA A 358 -17.91 -17.86 22.21
C ALA A 358 -16.64 -17.00 22.28
N PRO A 359 -15.79 -17.17 23.32
CA PRO A 359 -14.47 -16.54 23.37
C PRO A 359 -13.63 -16.91 22.13
N VAL A 360 -13.00 -15.90 21.51
CA VAL A 360 -12.21 -16.06 20.28
C VAL A 360 -11.13 -17.13 20.42
N LEU A 361 -10.40 -17.14 21.54
CA LEU A 361 -9.35 -18.12 21.80
C LEU A 361 -9.88 -19.55 21.86
N GLN A 362 -11.08 -19.75 22.42
CA GLN A 362 -11.71 -21.07 22.46
C GLN A 362 -12.15 -21.52 21.07
N ALA A 363 -12.70 -20.61 20.27
CA ALA A 363 -13.10 -20.90 18.90
C ALA A 363 -11.88 -21.29 18.04
N LEU A 364 -10.80 -20.52 18.09
CA LEU A 364 -9.59 -20.78 17.30
C LEU A 364 -8.79 -21.98 17.80
N GLY A 365 -8.87 -22.30 19.10
CA GLY A 365 -8.12 -23.39 19.73
C GLY A 365 -8.61 -24.80 19.40
N THR A 366 -9.72 -24.96 18.68
CA THR A 366 -10.13 -26.30 18.20
C THR A 366 -9.11 -26.83 17.16
N PRO A 367 -8.78 -28.14 17.15
CA PRO A 367 -7.78 -28.68 16.22
C PRO A 367 -8.08 -28.38 14.74
N VAL A 368 -9.37 -28.37 14.37
CA VAL A 368 -9.83 -28.08 13.01
C VAL A 368 -9.60 -26.61 12.64
N ASN A 369 -9.98 -25.67 13.52
CA ASN A 369 -9.79 -24.24 13.22
C ASN A 369 -8.31 -23.86 13.26
N PHE A 370 -7.55 -24.39 14.23
CA PHE A 370 -6.12 -24.14 14.33
C PHE A 370 -5.37 -24.67 13.09
N SER A 371 -5.65 -25.91 12.68
CA SER A 371 -5.04 -26.48 11.46
C SER A 371 -5.44 -25.70 10.21
N GLY A 372 -6.70 -25.27 10.09
CA GLY A 372 -7.14 -24.38 9.01
C GLY A 372 -6.33 -23.09 8.99
N LEU A 373 -6.29 -22.37 10.11
CA LEU A 373 -5.55 -21.10 10.23
C LEU A 373 -4.06 -21.26 9.88
N LEU A 374 -3.41 -22.29 10.41
CA LEU A 374 -2.01 -22.57 10.11
C LEU A 374 -1.79 -22.95 8.64
N CYS A 375 -2.66 -23.80 8.08
CA CYS A 375 -2.57 -24.18 6.66
C CYS A 375 -2.75 -22.98 5.74
N GLY A 376 -3.65 -22.05 6.08
CA GLY A 376 -3.86 -20.84 5.29
C GLY A 376 -2.61 -19.96 5.31
N PHE A 377 -2.08 -19.71 6.50
CA PHE A 377 -0.84 -18.94 6.64
C PHE A 377 0.33 -19.59 5.88
N LEU A 378 0.52 -20.90 6.04
CA LEU A 378 1.60 -21.64 5.38
C LEU A 378 1.43 -21.71 3.86
N LEU A 379 0.20 -21.84 3.35
CA LEU A 379 -0.07 -21.84 1.92
C LEU A 379 0.39 -20.51 1.30
N MET A 380 0.04 -19.39 1.93
CA MET A 380 0.49 -18.07 1.48
C MET A 380 2.00 -17.85 1.62
N TYR A 381 2.58 -18.35 2.71
CA TYR A 381 4.03 -18.31 2.88
C TYR A 381 4.75 -19.08 1.78
N VAL A 382 4.30 -20.31 1.48
CA VAL A 382 4.89 -21.14 0.42
C VAL A 382 4.70 -20.49 -0.95
N THR A 383 3.53 -19.95 -1.27
CA THR A 383 3.33 -19.24 -2.54
C THR A 383 4.23 -18.02 -2.63
N SER A 384 4.45 -17.28 -1.54
CA SER A 384 5.39 -16.14 -1.52
C SER A 384 6.84 -16.55 -1.81
N LEU A 385 7.27 -17.75 -1.37
CA LEU A 385 8.61 -18.27 -1.68
C LEU A 385 8.80 -18.55 -3.17
N PHE A 386 7.77 -19.04 -3.87
CA PHE A 386 7.83 -19.27 -5.31
C PHE A 386 7.76 -17.98 -6.14
N VAL A 387 7.27 -16.89 -5.55
CA VAL A 387 7.21 -15.57 -6.19
C VAL A 387 8.51 -14.79 -5.97
N ALA A 388 9.20 -15.02 -4.85
CA ALA A 388 10.46 -14.35 -4.51
C ALA A 388 11.73 -15.05 -5.07
N ALA A 389 11.59 -16.25 -5.64
CA ALA A 389 12.68 -17.04 -6.26
C ALA A 389 12.63 -16.92 -7.78
#